data_AF-A0A7W1Z2S8-F1
#
_entry.id   AF-A0A7W1Z2S8-F1
#
_cell.length_a   1.000
_cell.length_b   1.000
_cell.length_c   1.000
_cell.angle_alpha   90.00
_cell.angle_beta   90.00
_cell.angle_gamma   90.00
#
_symmetry.space_group_name_H-M   'P 1'
#
loop_
_entity.id
_entity.type
_entity.pdbx_description
1 polymer ?
#
loop_
_entity_poly.entity_id
_entity_poly.type
_entity_poly.pdbx_seq_one_letter_code
_entity_poly.pdbx_strand_id
1 'polypeptide(L)'
;MRWWGSGRQPAKQPVVWLAAGALIMLSFLFVNWWKADRLPKNFPPQLESLDRQVWSHGAEAYSLERYREFHQGVTALRTQWRKEQARWWPTADTHALQATYQNLLREGSTLVEVSKHQKSTRHQQLTTALESERLQVTRLRALTGIFDVRRNLRALSVTEGLLNQAASRLGQDRDN
;
A
#
# COMPACT_ATOMS: atom_id res chain seq x y z
N MET A 1 89.67 11.01 33.53
CA MET A 1 88.50 10.66 34.36
C MET A 1 87.23 11.05 33.61
N ARG A 2 86.28 10.11 33.56
CA ARG A 2 84.80 10.21 33.49
C ARG A 2 84.13 11.44 32.81
N TRP A 3 83.04 11.37 32.04
CA TRP A 3 82.07 10.33 31.67
C TRP A 3 81.16 10.92 30.55
N TRP A 4 80.69 10.06 29.64
CA TRP A 4 79.33 9.96 29.04
C TRP A 4 78.64 11.13 28.32
N GLY A 5 78.01 10.80 27.18
CA GLY A 5 76.99 11.66 26.58
C GLY A 5 76.48 11.22 25.20
N SER A 6 76.17 9.94 25.01
CA SER A 6 75.34 9.50 23.87
C SER A 6 73.89 9.91 24.10
N GLY A 7 73.27 10.64 23.15
CA GLY A 7 71.85 10.93 23.24
C GLY A 7 71.37 11.98 22.24
N ARG A 8 71.23 11.61 20.97
CA ARG A 8 70.32 12.30 20.04
C ARG A 8 69.18 11.35 19.69
N GLN A 9 68.08 11.46 20.43
CA GLN A 9 66.76 11.04 19.97
C GLN A 9 66.03 12.28 19.43
N PRO A 10 65.60 12.32 18.16
CA PRO A 10 64.58 13.27 17.75
C PRO A 10 63.20 12.62 17.94
N ALA A 11 62.64 12.70 19.15
CA ALA A 11 61.23 12.43 19.37
C ALA A 11 60.42 13.68 18.99
N LYS A 12 60.12 13.86 17.70
CA LYS A 12 59.21 14.92 17.23
C LYS A 12 58.24 14.42 16.17
N GLN A 13 57.47 13.35 16.40
CA GLN A 13 56.32 13.04 15.52
C GLN A 13 55.12 12.34 16.22
N PRO A 14 54.45 12.93 17.22
CA PRO A 14 53.08 12.53 17.53
C PRO A 14 52.02 13.44 16.87
N VAL A 15 52.37 14.69 16.52
CA VAL A 15 51.38 15.71 16.11
C VAL A 15 50.85 15.49 14.68
N VAL A 16 51.69 15.00 13.76
CA VAL A 16 51.29 14.75 12.35
C VAL A 16 50.30 13.60 12.24
N TRP A 17 50.43 12.57 13.09
CA TRP A 17 49.52 11.41 13.12
C TRP A 17 48.14 11.76 13.67
N LEU A 18 48.07 12.63 14.69
CA LEU A 18 46.80 13.14 15.22
C LEU A 18 46.09 14.05 14.21
N ALA A 19 46.82 14.91 13.50
CA ALA A 19 46.27 15.78 12.46
C ALA A 19 45.76 14.98 11.24
N ALA A 20 46.50 13.98 10.80
CA ALA A 20 46.10 13.11 9.70
C ALA A 20 44.90 12.21 10.07
N GLY A 21 44.87 11.65 11.29
CA GLY A 21 43.73 10.89 11.80
C GLY A 21 42.46 11.73 11.92
N ALA A 22 42.57 12.98 12.37
CA ALA A 22 41.47 13.93 12.42
C ALA A 22 40.96 14.30 11.01
N LEU A 23 41.84 14.51 10.03
CA LEU A 23 41.47 14.82 8.65
C LEU A 23 40.76 13.66 7.94
N ILE A 24 41.21 12.42 8.19
CA ILE A 24 40.57 11.21 7.67
C ILE A 24 39.20 11.02 8.31
N MET A 25 39.08 11.16 9.63
CA MET A 25 37.79 11.12 10.33
C MET A 25 36.83 12.21 9.86
N LEU A 26 37.32 13.45 9.66
CA LEU A 26 36.50 14.55 9.14
C LEU A 26 36.02 14.25 7.71
N SER A 27 36.88 13.67 6.87
CA SER A 27 36.54 13.25 5.50
C SER A 27 35.51 12.13 5.49
N PHE A 28 35.65 11.13 6.37
CA PHE A 28 34.67 10.05 6.52
C PHE A 28 33.34 10.54 7.07
N LEU A 29 33.33 11.44 8.05
CA LEU A 29 32.13 12.09 8.56
C LEU A 29 31.46 12.94 7.47
N PHE A 30 32.24 13.68 6.67
CA PHE A 30 31.72 14.44 5.53
C PHE A 30 31.10 13.52 4.47
N VAL A 31 31.76 12.40 4.12
CA VAL A 31 31.28 11.45 3.11
C VAL A 31 30.07 10.65 3.61
N ASN A 32 30.01 10.28 4.89
CA ASN A 32 28.84 9.61 5.46
C ASN A 32 27.66 10.57 5.63
N TRP A 33 27.90 11.81 6.06
CA TRP A 33 26.87 12.86 6.10
C TRP A 33 26.32 13.15 4.70
N TRP A 34 27.18 13.11 3.67
CA TRP A 34 26.77 13.28 2.27
C TRP A 34 26.00 12.10 1.66
N LYS A 35 26.12 10.89 2.22
CA LYS A 35 25.49 9.67 1.70
C LYS A 35 24.20 9.27 2.42
N ALA A 36 24.03 9.63 3.69
CA ALA A 36 22.92 9.15 4.51
C ALA A 36 21.53 9.61 4.00
N ASP A 37 21.45 10.78 3.37
CA ASP A 37 20.16 11.38 3.01
C ASP A 37 19.73 11.18 1.55
N ARG A 38 20.43 10.34 0.78
CA ARG A 38 20.08 10.16 -0.64
C ARG A 38 18.97 9.13 -0.81
N LEU A 39 17.83 9.59 -1.34
CA LEU A 39 16.71 8.74 -1.74
C LEU A 39 17.16 7.65 -2.75
N PRO A 40 16.53 6.47 -2.73
CA PRO A 40 16.78 5.44 -3.74
C PRO A 40 16.55 5.96 -5.16
N LYS A 41 17.42 5.55 -6.09
CA LYS A 41 17.39 5.99 -7.50
C LYS A 41 16.05 5.75 -8.19
N ASN A 42 15.40 4.64 -7.87
CA ASN A 42 14.12 4.26 -8.44
C ASN A 42 12.99 4.55 -7.45
N PHE A 43 11.83 4.93 -7.98
CA PHE A 43 10.63 5.06 -7.16
C PHE A 43 10.23 3.68 -6.60
N PRO A 44 9.83 3.58 -5.32
CA PRO A 44 9.51 2.28 -4.72
C PRO A 44 8.32 1.61 -5.41
N PRO A 45 8.45 0.36 -5.92
CA PRO A 45 7.38 -0.31 -6.65
C PRO A 45 6.19 -0.71 -5.75
N GLN A 46 6.41 -0.79 -4.43
CA GLN A 46 5.40 -1.18 -3.44
C GLN A 46 4.18 -0.26 -3.47
N LEU A 47 4.38 1.05 -3.58
CA LEU A 47 3.30 2.03 -3.62
C LEU A 47 2.45 1.88 -4.90
N GLU A 48 3.10 1.59 -6.03
CA GLU A 48 2.42 1.38 -7.32
C GLU A 48 1.65 0.07 -7.36
N SER A 49 2.15 -0.97 -6.68
CA SER A 49 1.41 -2.21 -6.52
C SER A 49 0.19 -2.01 -5.62
N LEU A 50 0.30 -1.19 -4.57
CA LEU A 50 -0.82 -0.87 -3.69
C LEU A 50 -1.89 -0.07 -4.41
N ASP A 51 -1.53 0.96 -5.18
CA ASP A 51 -2.48 1.72 -6.00
C ASP A 51 -3.27 0.82 -6.97
N ARG A 52 -2.56 -0.11 -7.64
CA ARG A 52 -3.21 -1.11 -8.49
C ARG A 52 -4.12 -2.08 -7.71
N GLN A 53 -3.72 -2.52 -6.53
CA GLN A 53 -4.53 -3.41 -5.68
C GLN A 53 -5.78 -2.73 -5.14
N VAL A 54 -5.66 -1.48 -4.70
CA VAL A 54 -6.79 -0.67 -4.23
C VAL A 54 -7.79 -0.48 -5.37
N TRP A 55 -7.30 -0.19 -6.59
CA TRP A 55 -8.13 -0.12 -7.78
C TRP A 55 -8.82 -1.45 -8.11
N SER A 56 -8.08 -2.57 -8.16
CA SER A 56 -8.63 -3.88 -8.52
C SER A 56 -9.65 -4.41 -7.51
N HIS A 57 -9.51 -4.05 -6.24
CA HIS A 57 -10.51 -4.36 -5.21
C HIS A 57 -11.74 -3.45 -5.27
N GLY A 58 -11.82 -2.57 -6.29
CA GLY A 58 -12.98 -1.76 -6.58
C GLY A 58 -13.16 -0.61 -5.60
N ALA A 59 -12.09 -0.13 -4.94
CA ALA A 59 -12.17 0.96 -3.97
C ALA A 59 -12.87 2.22 -4.52
N GLU A 60 -12.86 2.41 -5.84
CA GLU A 60 -13.63 3.44 -6.54
C GLU A 60 -15.14 3.36 -6.23
N ALA A 61 -15.72 2.16 -6.18
CA ALA A 61 -17.13 1.93 -5.89
C ALA A 61 -17.48 2.07 -4.39
N TYR A 62 -16.47 2.12 -3.51
CA TYR A 62 -16.66 2.12 -2.06
C TYR A 62 -16.32 3.47 -1.44
N SER A 63 -15.21 4.10 -1.86
CA SER A 63 -14.77 5.42 -1.41
C SER A 63 -13.95 6.11 -2.50
N LEU A 64 -14.63 6.54 -3.57
CA LEU A 64 -14.04 7.25 -4.71
C LEU A 64 -13.13 8.41 -4.30
N GLU A 65 -13.58 9.22 -3.34
CA GLU A 65 -12.86 10.41 -2.87
C GLU A 65 -11.53 10.03 -2.21
N ARG A 66 -11.55 9.10 -1.24
CA ARG A 66 -10.33 8.60 -0.58
C ARG A 66 -9.37 7.91 -1.55
N TYR A 67 -9.90 7.14 -2.51
CA TYR A 67 -9.05 6.54 -3.53
C TYR A 67 -8.37 7.62 -4.40
N ARG A 68 -9.11 8.65 -4.81
CA ARG A 68 -8.54 9.77 -5.59
C ARG A 68 -7.48 10.52 -4.81
N GLU A 69 -7.72 10.81 -3.52
CA GLU A 69 -6.74 11.45 -2.65
C GLU A 69 -5.45 10.61 -2.55
N PHE A 70 -5.59 9.30 -2.30
CA PHE A 70 -4.47 8.38 -2.25
C PHE A 70 -3.69 8.32 -3.58
N HIS A 71 -4.40 8.15 -4.70
CA HIS A 71 -3.80 8.09 -6.04
C HIS A 71 -3.09 9.39 -6.42
N GLN A 72 -3.68 10.54 -6.09
CA GLN A 72 -3.06 11.85 -6.25
C GLN A 72 -1.81 11.98 -5.36
N GLY A 73 -1.87 11.50 -4.12
CA GLY A 73 -0.74 11.45 -3.20
C GLY A 73 0.43 10.61 -3.75
N VAL A 74 0.15 9.43 -4.29
CA VAL A 74 1.14 8.57 -4.97
C VAL A 74 1.78 9.30 -6.15
N THR A 75 0.98 9.95 -6.99
CA THR A 75 1.44 10.69 -8.17
C THR A 75 2.28 11.91 -7.80
N ALA A 76 1.85 12.65 -6.77
CA ALA A 76 2.57 13.80 -6.23
C ALA A 76 3.92 13.39 -5.65
N LEU A 77 3.95 12.33 -4.81
CA LEU A 77 5.19 11.80 -4.24
C LEU A 77 6.15 11.36 -5.34
N ARG A 78 5.67 10.66 -6.37
CA ARG A 78 6.48 10.25 -7.52
C ARG A 78 7.10 11.44 -8.25
N THR A 79 6.34 12.51 -8.41
CA THR A 79 6.81 13.74 -9.03
C THR A 79 7.89 14.42 -8.18
N GLN A 80 7.67 14.53 -6.86
CA GLN A 80 8.65 15.07 -5.93
C GLN A 80 9.92 14.20 -5.88
N TRP A 81 9.77 12.88 -5.88
CA TRP A 81 10.88 11.94 -5.92
C TRP A 81 11.78 12.15 -7.13
N ARG A 82 11.20 12.32 -8.33
CA ARG A 82 11.95 12.62 -9.55
C ARG A 82 12.66 13.97 -9.46
N LYS A 83 12.01 14.99 -8.88
CA LYS A 83 12.61 16.32 -8.69
C LYS A 83 13.80 16.26 -7.75
N GLU A 84 13.71 15.53 -6.63
CA GLU A 84 14.83 15.38 -5.71
C GLU A 84 15.97 14.53 -6.30
N GLN A 85 15.66 13.49 -7.09
CA GLN A 85 16.68 12.74 -7.81
C GLN A 85 17.43 13.56 -8.86
N ALA A 86 16.75 14.51 -9.51
CA ALA A 86 17.36 15.40 -10.50
C ALA A 86 18.21 16.51 -9.86
N ARG A 87 18.12 16.72 -8.54
CA ARG A 87 18.91 17.72 -7.83
C ARG A 87 20.30 17.17 -7.49
N TRP A 88 21.29 17.98 -7.82
CA TRP A 88 22.70 17.74 -7.55
C TRP A 88 23.06 17.89 -6.06
N TRP A 89 22.28 18.66 -5.29
CA TRP A 89 22.44 18.83 -3.84
C TRP A 89 21.23 18.25 -3.09
N PRO A 90 21.44 17.36 -2.09
CA PRO A 90 20.34 16.83 -1.29
C PRO A 90 19.76 17.92 -0.39
N THR A 91 18.46 18.19 -0.53
CA THR A 91 17.75 18.99 0.48
C THR A 91 17.50 18.14 1.73
N ALA A 92 17.48 18.76 2.91
CA ALA A 92 17.11 18.10 4.17
C ALA A 92 15.66 17.56 4.19
N ASP A 93 14.86 17.83 3.15
CA ASP A 93 13.47 17.37 2.97
C ASP A 93 13.31 15.89 2.61
N THR A 94 14.39 15.11 2.52
CA THR A 94 14.28 13.67 2.23
C THR A 94 13.59 12.89 3.34
N HIS A 95 13.73 13.33 4.59
CA HIS A 95 12.95 12.80 5.72
C HIS A 95 11.45 13.09 5.58
N ALA A 96 11.07 14.27 5.11
CA ALA A 96 9.67 14.61 4.88
C ALA A 96 9.07 13.73 3.78
N LEU A 97 9.81 13.53 2.67
CA LEU A 97 9.40 12.61 1.60
C LEU A 97 9.27 11.16 2.06
N GLN A 98 10.18 10.71 2.91
CA GLN A 98 10.13 9.37 3.49
C GLN A 98 8.94 9.21 4.45
N ALA A 99 8.61 10.24 5.21
CA ALA A 99 7.41 10.25 6.05
C ALA A 99 6.13 10.21 5.21
N THR A 100 6.04 11.00 4.12
CA THR A 100 4.92 10.93 3.17
C THR A 100 4.80 9.55 2.54
N TYR A 101 5.92 8.94 2.14
CA TYR A 101 5.95 7.57 1.63
C TYR A 101 5.38 6.56 2.63
N GLN A 102 5.83 6.60 3.89
CA GLN A 102 5.33 5.69 4.93
C GLN A 102 3.85 5.92 5.24
N ASN A 103 3.38 7.16 5.22
CA ASN A 103 1.97 7.49 5.40
C ASN A 103 1.12 6.92 4.26
N LEU A 104 1.54 7.11 3.00
CA LEU A 104 0.84 6.56 1.83
C LEU A 104 0.86 5.03 1.84
N LEU A 105 1.94 4.38 2.28
CA LEU A 105 1.95 2.93 2.46
C LEU A 105 0.87 2.48 3.44
N ARG A 106 0.79 3.12 4.62
CA ARG A 106 -0.19 2.79 5.66
C ARG A 106 -1.62 3.05 5.20
N GLU A 107 -1.83 4.16 4.50
CA GLU A 107 -3.13 4.52 3.95
C GLU A 107 -3.56 3.51 2.87
N GLY A 108 -2.68 3.22 1.91
CA GLY A 108 -2.93 2.24 0.86
C GLY A 108 -3.24 0.85 1.41
N SER A 109 -2.48 0.36 2.40
CA SER A 109 -2.78 -0.93 3.05
C SER A 109 -4.14 -0.90 3.75
N THR A 110 -4.47 0.19 4.44
CA THR A 110 -5.77 0.35 5.10
C THR A 110 -6.91 0.33 4.09
N LEU A 111 -6.75 1.03 2.96
CA LEU A 111 -7.75 1.05 1.89
C LEU A 111 -7.96 -0.34 1.27
N VAL A 112 -6.89 -1.12 1.08
CA VAL A 112 -6.99 -2.51 0.63
C VAL A 112 -7.76 -3.36 1.64
N GLU A 113 -7.44 -3.28 2.93
CA GLU A 113 -8.12 -4.06 3.96
C GLU A 113 -9.60 -3.69 4.09
N VAL A 114 -9.91 -2.39 4.10
CA VAL A 114 -11.29 -1.89 4.16
C VAL A 114 -12.07 -2.33 2.93
N SER A 115 -11.51 -2.20 1.73
CA SER A 115 -12.18 -2.62 0.50
C SER A 115 -12.44 -4.13 0.48
N LYS A 116 -11.47 -4.95 0.91
CA LYS A 116 -11.65 -6.41 1.05
C LYS A 116 -12.74 -6.76 2.08
N HIS A 117 -12.70 -6.14 3.25
CA HIS A 117 -13.68 -6.39 4.30
C HIS A 117 -15.09 -6.00 3.83
N GLN A 118 -15.24 -4.84 3.18
CA GLN A 118 -16.52 -4.40 2.65
C GLN A 118 -17.02 -5.27 1.48
N LYS A 119 -16.15 -5.72 0.57
CA LYS A 119 -16.52 -6.68 -0.49
C LYS A 119 -17.07 -7.96 0.14
N SER A 120 -16.36 -8.51 1.13
CA SER A 120 -16.78 -9.71 1.87
C SER A 120 -18.13 -9.51 2.58
N THR A 121 -18.29 -8.41 3.32
CA THR A 121 -19.53 -8.11 4.04
C THR A 121 -20.73 -7.94 3.09
N ARG A 122 -20.56 -7.23 1.96
CA ARG A 122 -21.63 -7.12 0.95
C ARG A 122 -21.95 -8.46 0.33
N HIS A 123 -20.94 -9.28 0.03
CA HIS A 123 -21.17 -10.63 -0.48
C HIS A 123 -22.00 -11.46 0.51
N GLN A 124 -21.66 -11.44 1.80
CA GLN A 124 -22.45 -12.10 2.85
C GLN A 124 -23.88 -11.58 2.94
N GLN A 125 -24.08 -10.25 2.86
CA GLN A 125 -25.41 -9.65 2.86
C GLN A 125 -26.24 -10.11 1.66
N LEU A 126 -25.64 -10.13 0.46
CA LEU A 126 -26.29 -10.58 -0.76
C LEU A 126 -26.60 -12.07 -0.73
N THR A 127 -25.71 -12.92 -0.22
CA THR A 127 -25.99 -14.36 -0.07
C THR A 127 -27.16 -14.59 0.88
N THR A 128 -27.18 -13.93 2.03
CA THR A 128 -28.27 -14.06 3.00
C THR A 128 -29.60 -13.56 2.45
N ALA A 129 -29.60 -12.40 1.77
CA ALA A 129 -30.81 -11.87 1.13
C ALA A 129 -31.32 -12.83 0.05
N LEU A 130 -30.44 -13.34 -0.80
CA LEU A 130 -30.79 -14.26 -1.89
C LEU A 130 -31.33 -15.60 -1.37
N GLU A 131 -30.75 -16.14 -0.30
CA GLU A 131 -31.28 -17.33 0.38
C GLU A 131 -32.68 -17.09 0.94
N SER A 132 -32.91 -15.92 1.56
CA SER A 132 -34.22 -15.56 2.09
C SER A 132 -35.29 -15.45 1.00
N GLU A 133 -34.95 -14.87 -0.15
CA GLU A 133 -35.84 -14.77 -1.32
C GLU A 133 -36.15 -16.14 -1.93
N ARG A 134 -35.13 -17.00 -2.09
CA ARG A 134 -35.33 -18.38 -2.54
C ARG A 134 -36.29 -19.15 -1.64
N LEU A 135 -36.18 -18.96 -0.33
CA LEU A 135 -37.03 -19.61 0.65
C LEU A 135 -38.47 -19.09 0.55
N GLN A 136 -38.67 -17.78 0.35
CA GLN A 136 -39.99 -17.19 0.10
C GLN A 136 -40.63 -17.74 -1.17
N VAL A 137 -39.88 -17.82 -2.27
CA VAL A 137 -40.38 -18.37 -3.54
C VAL A 137 -40.74 -19.86 -3.40
N THR A 138 -39.95 -20.63 -2.66
CA THR A 138 -40.24 -22.04 -2.34
C THR A 138 -41.54 -22.17 -1.55
N ARG A 139 -41.76 -21.31 -0.53
CA ARG A 139 -43.02 -21.26 0.24
C ARG A 139 -44.21 -20.88 -0.64
N LEU A 140 -44.06 -19.87 -1.49
CA LEU A 140 -45.12 -19.44 -2.42
C LEU A 140 -45.48 -20.56 -3.41
N ARG A 141 -44.49 -21.30 -3.90
CA ARG A 141 -44.74 -22.48 -4.76
C ARG A 141 -45.53 -23.56 -4.03
N ALA A 142 -45.18 -23.86 -2.78
CA ALA A 142 -45.92 -24.83 -1.98
C ALA A 142 -47.40 -24.43 -1.80
N LEU A 143 -47.67 -23.12 -1.66
CA LEU A 143 -49.02 -22.59 -1.53
C LEU A 143 -49.78 -22.56 -2.87
N THR A 144 -49.11 -22.38 -4.01
CA THR A 144 -49.79 -22.37 -5.32
C THR A 144 -50.40 -23.71 -5.73
N GLY A 145 -50.03 -24.83 -5.10
CA GLY A 145 -50.74 -26.11 -5.30
C GLY A 145 -52.17 -26.10 -4.73
N ILE A 146 -52.47 -25.17 -3.81
CA ILE A 146 -53.76 -25.04 -3.11
C ILE A 146 -54.70 -24.08 -3.85
N PHE A 147 -54.17 -23.17 -4.67
CA PHE A 147 -54.93 -22.15 -5.38
C PHE A 147 -54.73 -22.28 -6.90
N ASP A 148 -55.80 -22.32 -7.70
CA ASP A 148 -55.70 -22.44 -9.17
C ASP A 148 -55.19 -21.13 -9.80
N VAL A 149 -53.87 -20.93 -9.77
CA VAL A 149 -53.23 -19.71 -10.27
C VAL A 149 -52.11 -20.01 -11.24
N ARG A 150 -52.48 -20.52 -12.43
CA ARG A 150 -51.55 -20.79 -13.55
C ARG A 150 -50.64 -19.61 -13.90
N ARG A 151 -51.12 -18.37 -13.80
CA ARG A 151 -50.32 -17.16 -14.08
C ARG A 151 -49.23 -16.92 -13.02
N ASN A 152 -49.48 -17.28 -11.76
CA ASN A 152 -48.50 -17.15 -10.68
C ASN A 152 -47.39 -18.20 -10.80
N LEU A 153 -47.70 -19.41 -11.27
CA LEU A 153 -46.69 -20.45 -11.51
C LEU A 153 -45.61 -20.02 -12.52
N ARG A 154 -46.01 -19.35 -13.61
CA ARG A 154 -45.07 -18.82 -14.60
C ARG A 154 -44.18 -17.71 -14.01
N ALA A 155 -44.77 -16.79 -13.26
CA ALA A 155 -44.03 -15.72 -12.59
C ALA A 155 -43.01 -16.28 -11.58
N LEU A 156 -43.42 -17.24 -10.74
CA LEU A 156 -42.53 -17.89 -9.77
C LEU A 156 -41.36 -18.61 -10.47
N SER A 157 -41.61 -19.30 -11.59
CA SER A 157 -40.53 -19.95 -12.36
C SER A 157 -39.53 -18.95 -12.95
N VAL A 158 -39.99 -17.79 -13.44
CA VAL A 158 -39.10 -16.71 -13.90
C VAL A 158 -38.28 -16.16 -12.74
N THR A 159 -38.90 -15.89 -11.60
CA THR A 159 -38.21 -15.39 -10.40
C THR A 159 -37.15 -16.37 -9.92
N GLU A 160 -37.41 -17.68 -9.90
CA GLU A 160 -36.40 -18.69 -9.57
C GLU A 160 -35.23 -18.70 -10.56
N GLY A 161 -35.51 -18.56 -11.85
CA GLY A 161 -34.48 -18.45 -12.88
C GLY A 161 -33.55 -17.26 -12.63
N LEU A 162 -34.13 -16.10 -12.30
CA LEU A 162 -33.37 -14.89 -11.96
C LEU A 162 -32.58 -15.06 -10.66
N LEU A 163 -33.15 -15.66 -9.61
CA LEU A 163 -32.45 -15.93 -8.35
C LEU A 163 -31.30 -16.91 -8.54
N ASN A 164 -31.45 -17.92 -9.40
CA ASN A 164 -30.38 -18.86 -9.73
C ASN A 164 -29.27 -18.22 -10.53
N GLN A 165 -29.61 -17.35 -11.49
CA GLN A 165 -28.62 -16.57 -12.22
C GLN A 165 -27.87 -15.61 -11.30
N ALA A 166 -28.57 -14.93 -10.40
CA ALA A 166 -27.97 -14.04 -9.41
C ALA A 166 -27.03 -14.81 -8.47
N ALA A 167 -27.41 -16.00 -7.99
CA ALA A 167 -26.56 -16.83 -7.14
C ALA A 167 -25.31 -17.33 -7.89
N SER A 168 -25.46 -17.73 -9.16
CA SER A 168 -24.34 -18.18 -9.99
C SER A 168 -23.32 -17.05 -10.21
N ARG A 169 -23.79 -15.84 -10.52
CA ARG A 169 -22.92 -14.65 -10.65
C ARG A 169 -22.26 -14.29 -9.33
N LEU A 170 -22.99 -14.37 -8.23
CA LEU A 170 -22.45 -14.11 -6.90
C LEU A 170 -21.36 -15.12 -6.52
N GLY A 171 -21.54 -16.40 -6.87
CA GLY A 171 -20.51 -17.44 -6.71
C GLY A 171 -19.27 -17.17 -7.55
N GLN A 172 -19.42 -16.76 -8.81
CA GLN A 172 -18.30 -16.42 -9.69
C GLN A 172 -17.47 -15.22 -9.19
N ASP A 173 -18.10 -14.23 -8.54
CA ASP A 173 -17.39 -13.07 -7.96
C ASP A 173 -16.67 -13.40 -6.63
N ARG A 174 -16.93 -14.57 -6.04
CA ARG A 174 -16.17 -15.08 -4.89
C ARG A 174 -14.88 -15.78 -5.29
N ASP A 175 -14.90 -16.46 -6.45
CA ASP A 175 -13.77 -17.24 -6.96
C ASP A 175 -12.76 -16.39 -7.77
N ASN A 176 -13.10 -15.13 -8.06
CA ASN A 176 -12.26 -14.11 -8.72
C ASN A 176 -11.76 -13.03 -7.74
#